data_AF-A0AAW1JXE3-F1
#
_entry.id   AF-A0AAW1JXE3-F1
#
_cell.length_a   1.000
_cell.length_b   1.000
_cell.length_c   1.000
_cell.angle_alpha   90.00
_cell.angle_beta   90.00
_cell.angle_gamma   90.00
#
_symmetry.space_group_name_H-M   'P 1'
#
loop_
_entity.id
_entity.type
_entity.pdbx_description
1 polymer ?
#
loop_
_entity_poly.entity_id
_entity_poly.type
_entity_poly.pdbx_seq_one_letter_code
_entity_poly.pdbx_strand_id
1 'polypeptide(L)'
;MYSYKTPETKAGTGPTSLGRFMPVFTTEMEQQLVYYCKQLDKLFHGLTIKSLREIVFEFAERNGIEHRFNKISKLAGNDSAYALCRRHNFSVHIAEKTGLARTSGFNIVQVQRFFNNLKRLDTKEIAQHRVYYTDKSGVLLKQNFKSNCLKG
;
A
#
# COMPACT_ATOMS: atom_id res chain seq x y z
N MET A 1 5.74 -30.92 20.56
CA MET A 1 7.01 -30.56 19.90
C MET A 1 7.01 -31.22 18.52
N TYR A 2 6.89 -30.46 17.44
CA TYR A 2 6.96 -31.03 16.09
C TYR A 2 8.39 -30.95 15.59
N SER A 3 9.00 -32.13 15.37
CA SER A 3 10.33 -32.32 14.80
C SER A 3 10.19 -32.58 13.31
N TYR A 4 10.84 -31.78 12.47
CA TYR A 4 10.88 -32.00 11.03
C TYR A 4 12.21 -32.67 10.66
N LYS A 5 12.11 -33.83 10.01
CA LYS A 5 13.25 -34.56 9.42
C LYS A 5 13.76 -33.81 8.19
N THR A 6 15.07 -33.56 8.12
CA THR A 6 15.76 -33.08 6.93
C THR A 6 15.78 -34.17 5.85
N PRO A 7 15.43 -33.88 4.58
CA PRO A 7 15.62 -34.84 3.51
C PRO A 7 17.08 -34.87 3.05
N GLU A 8 17.62 -36.09 2.98
CA GLU A 8 18.96 -36.40 2.50
C GLU A 8 19.09 -36.04 1.00
N THR A 9 20.18 -35.37 0.64
CA THR A 9 20.47 -34.96 -0.73
C THR A 9 21.11 -36.11 -1.52
N LYS A 10 20.45 -36.53 -2.61
CA LYS A 10 21.07 -37.34 -3.68
C LYS A 10 21.34 -36.49 -4.92
N ALA A 11 22.48 -36.80 -5.53
CA ALA A 11 23.19 -36.05 -6.55
C ALA A 11 22.44 -35.87 -7.88
N GLY A 12 22.72 -34.73 -8.53
CA GLY A 12 22.54 -34.52 -9.96
C GLY A 12 21.31 -33.69 -10.34
N THR A 13 21.46 -32.38 -10.49
CA THR A 13 20.53 -31.60 -11.31
C THR A 13 21.24 -30.38 -11.90
N GLY A 14 21.36 -30.35 -13.23
CA GLY A 14 21.66 -29.11 -13.96
C GLY A 14 20.57 -28.05 -13.71
N PRO A 15 20.79 -26.78 -14.09
CA PRO A 15 19.89 -25.69 -13.77
C PRO A 15 18.49 -25.93 -14.36
N THR A 16 17.50 -26.16 -13.50
CA THR A 16 16.13 -26.55 -13.86
C THR A 16 15.23 -25.40 -14.31
N SER A 17 15.74 -24.19 -14.56
CA SER A 17 14.93 -23.16 -15.25
C SER A 17 15.73 -22.09 -15.97
N LEU A 18 15.40 -21.90 -17.25
CA LEU A 18 15.88 -20.85 -18.13
C LEU A 18 15.00 -19.58 -17.99
N GLY A 19 15.11 -18.89 -16.86
CA GLY A 19 14.65 -17.49 -16.75
C GLY A 19 13.28 -17.22 -16.13
N ARG A 20 12.63 -18.21 -15.48
CA ARG A 20 11.41 -17.93 -14.71
C ARG A 20 11.76 -17.57 -13.27
N PHE A 21 11.25 -16.43 -12.77
CA PHE A 21 11.42 -16.06 -11.37
C PHE A 21 10.86 -17.16 -10.47
N MET A 22 11.73 -17.81 -9.69
CA MET A 22 11.31 -18.82 -8.73
C MET A 22 10.55 -18.15 -7.58
N PRO A 23 9.34 -18.63 -7.24
CA PRO A 23 8.62 -18.14 -6.07
C PRO A 23 9.43 -18.43 -4.81
N VAL A 24 9.56 -17.42 -3.94
CA VAL A 24 10.32 -17.52 -2.68
C VAL A 24 9.60 -18.40 -1.65
N PHE A 25 8.29 -18.57 -1.79
CA PHE A 25 7.43 -19.33 -0.89
C PHE A 25 6.77 -20.50 -1.62
N THR A 26 6.46 -21.56 -0.89
CA THR A 26 5.57 -22.62 -1.39
C THR A 26 4.12 -22.12 -1.44
N THR A 27 3.27 -22.79 -2.19
CA THR A 27 1.86 -22.42 -2.35
C THR A 27 1.13 -22.35 -0.99
N GLU A 28 1.42 -23.28 -0.08
CA GLU A 28 0.82 -23.35 1.25
C GLU A 28 1.25 -22.16 2.12
N MET A 29 2.53 -21.80 2.06
CA MET A 29 3.07 -20.65 2.77
C MET A 29 2.49 -19.34 2.25
N GLU A 30 2.33 -19.21 0.93
CA GLU A 30 1.68 -18.04 0.35
C GLU A 30 0.21 -17.92 0.80
N GLN A 31 -0.52 -19.03 0.89
CA GLN A 31 -1.90 -19.02 1.38
C GLN A 31 -1.98 -18.54 2.84
N GLN A 32 -1.08 -19.01 3.71
CA GLN A 32 -1.00 -18.55 5.09
C GLN A 32 -0.69 -17.05 5.17
N LEU A 33 0.27 -16.59 4.36
CA LEU A 33 0.65 -15.18 4.30
C LEU A 33 -0.51 -14.30 3.82
N VAL A 34 -1.20 -14.72 2.76
CA VAL A 34 -2.37 -13.98 2.23
C VAL A 34 -3.52 -13.97 3.22
N TYR A 35 -3.77 -15.08 3.93
CA TYR A 35 -4.77 -15.11 4.98
C TYR A 35 -4.45 -14.09 6.08
N TYR A 36 -3.20 -14.04 6.53
CA TYR A 36 -2.74 -13.07 7.51
C TYR A 36 -2.88 -11.62 7.01
N CYS A 37 -2.45 -11.33 5.77
CA CYS A 37 -2.60 -10.01 5.16
C CYS A 37 -4.06 -9.56 5.06
N LYS A 38 -4.99 -10.47 4.75
CA LYS A 38 -6.44 -10.15 4.71
C LYS A 38 -7.00 -9.83 6.10
N GLN A 39 -6.48 -10.44 7.17
CA GLN A 39 -6.87 -10.09 8.53
C GLN A 39 -6.34 -8.70 8.90
N LEU A 40 -5.10 -8.39 8.55
CA LEU A 40 -4.52 -7.07 8.78
C LEU A 40 -5.24 -5.96 8.00
N ASP A 41 -5.62 -6.22 6.75
CA ASP A 41 -6.34 -5.25 5.93
C ASP A 41 -7.68 -4.82 6.56
N LYS A 42 -8.40 -5.77 7.18
CA LYS A 42 -9.63 -5.50 7.95
C LYS A 42 -9.40 -4.66 9.20
N LEU A 43 -8.23 -4.78 9.82
CA LEU A 43 -7.91 -4.09 11.09
C LEU A 43 -7.37 -2.67 10.87
N PHE A 44 -6.61 -2.43 9.79
CA PHE A 44 -5.80 -1.22 9.63
C PHE A 44 -6.31 -0.22 8.58
N HIS A 45 -7.58 -0.28 8.17
CA HIS A 45 -8.16 0.62 7.16
C HIS A 45 -7.38 0.64 5.83
N GLY A 46 -6.79 -0.50 5.44
CA GLY A 46 -6.04 -0.65 4.19
C GLY A 46 -4.59 -1.05 4.40
N LEU A 47 -4.19 -2.18 3.82
CA LEU A 47 -2.80 -2.60 3.74
C LEU A 47 -2.09 -1.79 2.64
N THR A 48 -0.93 -1.21 2.93
CA THR A 48 -0.11 -0.51 1.92
C THR A 48 0.93 -1.45 1.28
N ILE A 49 1.41 -1.11 0.08
CA ILE A 49 2.49 -1.85 -0.61
C ILE A 49 3.73 -1.99 0.28
N LYS A 50 4.04 -0.94 1.05
CA LYS A 50 5.21 -0.93 1.93
C LYS A 50 5.04 -1.93 3.06
N SER A 51 3.90 -1.85 3.76
CA SER A 51 3.58 -2.79 4.85
C SER A 51 3.55 -4.24 4.36
N LEU A 52 2.99 -4.50 3.18
CA LEU A 52 3.04 -5.83 2.57
C LEU A 52 4.48 -6.31 2.36
N ARG A 53 5.37 -5.45 1.86
CA ARG A 53 6.79 -5.79 1.65
C ARG A 53 7.54 -6.05 2.95
N GLU A 54 7.18 -5.36 4.03
CA GLU A 54 7.72 -5.60 5.38
C GLU A 54 7.26 -6.97 5.91
N ILE A 55 5.96 -7.26 5.83
CA ILE A 55 5.37 -8.53 6.26
C ILE A 55 5.98 -9.70 5.49
N VAL A 56 6.13 -9.58 4.17
CA VAL A 56 6.73 -10.62 3.32
C VAL A 56 8.19 -10.89 3.71
N PHE A 57 8.96 -9.84 3.99
CA PHE A 57 10.35 -9.98 4.45
C PHE A 57 10.40 -10.68 5.81
N GLU A 58 9.62 -10.20 6.77
CA GLU A 58 9.59 -10.76 8.11
C GLU A 58 9.09 -12.20 8.13
N PHE A 59 8.11 -12.53 7.30
CA PHE A 59 7.62 -13.89 7.16
C PHE A 59 8.72 -14.82 6.61
N ALA A 60 9.55 -14.36 5.68
CA ALA A 60 10.65 -15.15 5.14
C ALA A 60 11.77 -15.37 6.19
N GLU A 61 12.17 -14.32 6.91
CA GLU A 61 13.17 -14.41 7.98
C GLU A 61 12.68 -15.31 9.14
N ARG A 62 11.43 -15.17 9.58
CA ARG A 62 10.85 -15.98 10.67
C ARG A 62 10.73 -17.47 10.33
N ASN A 63 10.50 -17.79 9.06
CA ASN A 63 10.44 -19.17 8.59
C ASN A 63 11.81 -19.72 8.16
N GLY A 64 12.90 -18.95 8.31
CA GLY A 64 14.25 -19.37 7.93
C GLY A 64 14.43 -19.64 6.44
N ILE A 65 13.62 -18.99 5.59
CA ILE A 65 13.63 -19.21 4.15
C ILE A 65 14.78 -18.40 3.55
N GLU A 66 15.64 -19.05 2.75
CA GLU A 66 16.67 -18.34 2.03
C GLU A 66 16.04 -17.42 0.96
N HIS A 67 16.34 -16.13 1.03
CA HIS A 67 15.75 -15.13 0.14
C HIS A 67 16.75 -14.07 -0.30
N ARG A 68 16.51 -13.51 -1.50
CA ARG A 68 17.30 -12.40 -2.07
C ARG A 68 16.78 -11.01 -1.69
N PHE A 69 15.93 -10.91 -0.67
CA PHE A 69 15.40 -9.63 -0.20
C PHE A 69 16.50 -8.77 0.43
N ASN A 70 16.26 -7.46 0.43
CA ASN A 70 17.23 -6.51 0.97
C ASN A 70 17.18 -6.54 2.50
N LYS A 71 18.21 -7.14 3.11
CA LYS A 71 18.36 -7.27 4.58
C LYS A 71 18.67 -5.94 5.27
N ILE A 72 19.27 -4.97 4.56
CA ILE A 72 19.57 -3.64 5.11
C ILE A 72 18.28 -2.86 5.28
N SER A 73 17.45 -2.81 4.22
CA SER A 73 16.17 -2.11 4.27
C SER A 73 15.04 -2.92 4.91
N LYS A 74 15.26 -4.22 5.20
CA LYS A 74 14.27 -5.17 5.73
C LYS A 74 12.97 -5.20 4.92
N LEU A 75 13.09 -5.20 3.61
CA LEU A 75 11.97 -5.12 2.68
C LEU A 75 12.08 -6.17 1.60
N ALA A 76 10.96 -6.81 1.29
CA ALA A 76 10.83 -7.63 0.09
C ALA A 76 10.91 -6.77 -1.17
N GLY A 77 11.22 -7.38 -2.31
CA GLY A 77 11.18 -6.71 -3.61
C GLY A 77 9.76 -6.29 -3.99
N ASN A 78 9.64 -5.19 -4.76
CA ASN A 78 8.33 -4.78 -5.31
C ASN A 78 7.73 -5.89 -6.16
N ASP A 79 8.53 -6.54 -7.01
CA ASP A 79 8.06 -7.62 -7.88
C ASP A 79 7.50 -8.80 -7.09
N SER A 80 8.13 -9.14 -5.96
CA SER A 80 7.66 -10.23 -5.09
C SER A 80 6.30 -9.90 -4.48
N ALA A 81 6.11 -8.67 -4.00
CA ALA A 81 4.83 -8.21 -3.46
C ALA A 81 3.73 -8.16 -4.54
N TYR A 82 4.00 -7.58 -5.71
CA TYR A 82 3.04 -7.55 -6.81
C TYR A 82 2.73 -8.93 -7.36
N ALA A 83 3.72 -9.83 -7.43
CA ALA A 83 3.49 -11.19 -7.90
C ALA A 83 2.61 -11.98 -6.92
N LEU A 84 2.77 -11.80 -5.60
CA LEU A 84 1.88 -12.36 -4.59
C LEU A 84 0.44 -11.85 -4.77
N CYS A 85 0.29 -10.55 -4.99
CA CYS A 85 -1.02 -9.91 -5.24
C CYS A 85 -1.71 -10.49 -6.48
N ARG A 86 -0.97 -10.62 -7.59
CA ARG A 86 -1.49 -11.19 -8.84
C ARG A 86 -1.85 -12.67 -8.72
N ARG A 87 -1.06 -13.47 -7.98
CA ARG A 87 -1.32 -14.90 -7.80
C ARG A 87 -2.59 -15.17 -6.99
N HIS A 88 -2.87 -14.34 -5.99
CA HIS A 88 -3.94 -14.59 -5.02
C HIS A 88 -5.12 -13.61 -5.14
N ASN A 89 -5.23 -12.87 -6.25
CA ASN A 89 -6.24 -11.83 -6.51
C ASN A 89 -6.43 -10.89 -5.30
N PHE A 90 -5.31 -10.53 -4.67
CA PHE A 90 -5.27 -9.67 -3.50
C PHE A 90 -4.92 -8.25 -3.94
N SER A 91 -5.71 -7.28 -3.52
CA SER A 91 -5.45 -5.86 -3.83
C SER A 91 -4.84 -5.19 -2.61
N VAL A 92 -3.88 -4.32 -2.87
CA VAL A 92 -3.23 -3.51 -1.84
C VAL A 92 -3.65 -2.08 -2.07
N HIS A 93 -4.08 -1.40 -1.01
CA HIS A 93 -4.46 -0.01 -1.11
C HIS A 93 -3.20 0.84 -1.29
N ILE A 94 -3.12 1.55 -2.41
CA ILE A 94 -2.29 2.74 -2.47
C ILE A 94 -3.04 3.76 -1.63
N ALA A 95 -2.56 4.02 -0.41
CA ALA A 95 -3.05 5.14 0.36
C ALA A 95 -2.91 6.38 -0.53
N GLU A 96 -4.04 7.00 -0.91
CA GLU A 96 -3.99 8.30 -1.54
C GLU A 96 -3.17 9.21 -0.64
N LYS A 97 -2.20 9.90 -1.22
CA LYS A 97 -1.36 10.84 -0.48
C LYS A 97 -2.28 11.97 -0.03
N THR A 98 -2.89 11.80 1.15
CA THR A 98 -3.68 12.83 1.81
C THR A 98 -2.72 13.99 2.06
N GLY A 99 -2.79 15.01 1.19
CA GLY A 99 -1.91 16.15 1.26
C GLY A 99 -2.01 16.80 2.65
N LEU A 100 -0.94 17.49 3.08
CA LEU A 100 -0.85 18.11 4.40
C LEU A 100 -2.11 18.93 4.76
N ALA A 101 -2.72 19.59 3.76
CA ALA A 101 -3.96 20.35 3.88
C ALA A 101 -5.20 19.52 4.26
N ARG A 102 -5.28 18.26 3.83
CA ARG A 102 -6.36 17.35 4.26
C ARG A 102 -6.08 16.81 5.65
N THR A 103 -4.84 16.41 5.96
CA THR A 103 -4.46 15.96 7.31
C THR A 103 -4.68 17.06 8.36
N SER A 104 -4.39 18.32 8.04
CA SER A 104 -4.69 19.46 8.91
C SER A 104 -6.19 19.77 9.03
N GLY A 105 -7.00 19.36 8.05
CA GLY A 105 -8.46 19.42 8.10
C GLY A 105 -9.09 18.36 9.04
N PHE A 106 -8.42 17.23 9.25
CA PHE A 106 -8.84 16.15 10.16
C PHE A 106 -8.29 16.32 11.58
N ASN A 107 -8.31 17.53 12.12
CA ASN A 107 -8.05 17.80 13.55
C ASN A 107 -9.38 17.87 14.31
N ILE A 108 -9.43 17.38 15.55
CA ILE A 108 -10.60 17.44 16.45
C ILE A 108 -11.23 18.85 16.46
N VAL A 109 -10.41 19.91 16.51
CA VAL A 109 -10.90 21.30 16.49
C VAL A 109 -11.65 21.62 15.20
N GLN A 110 -11.14 21.16 14.06
CA GLN A 110 -11.72 21.40 12.75
C GLN A 110 -12.97 20.54 12.52
N VAL A 111 -12.94 19.29 12.97
CA VAL A 111 -14.09 18.36 12.95
C VAL A 111 -15.22 18.90 13.82
N GLN A 112 -14.91 19.39 15.02
CA GLN A 112 -15.91 19.99 15.92
C GLN A 112 -16.51 21.27 15.32
N ARG A 113 -15.69 22.13 14.71
CA ARG A 113 -16.19 23.32 13.98
C ARG A 113 -17.12 22.95 12.83
N PHE A 114 -16.78 21.92 12.07
CA PHE A 114 -17.62 21.41 10.99
C PHE A 114 -18.99 20.95 11.49
N PHE A 115 -19.02 20.09 12.51
CA PHE A 115 -20.30 19.60 13.07
C PHE A 115 -21.12 20.70 13.75
N ASN A 116 -20.45 21.67 14.40
CA ASN A 116 -21.14 22.83 14.95
C ASN A 116 -21.79 23.68 13.85
N ASN A 117 -21.11 23.87 12.72
CA ASN A 117 -21.68 24.59 11.57
C ASN A 117 -22.84 23.82 10.94
N LEU A 118 -22.72 22.49 10.82
CA LEU A 118 -23.83 21.65 10.35
C LEU A 118 -25.06 21.77 11.24
N LYS A 119 -24.91 21.67 12.57
CA LYS A 119 -26.03 21.84 13.51
C LYS A 119 -26.72 23.22 13.37
N ARG A 120 -25.96 24.27 13.05
CA ARG A 120 -26.51 25.62 12.83
C ARG A 120 -27.21 25.78 11.48
N LEU A 121 -26.91 24.92 10.52
CA LEU A 121 -27.59 24.87 9.22
C LEU A 121 -28.84 23.99 9.30
N ASP A 122 -28.78 22.89 10.07
CA ASP A 122 -29.90 21.97 10.30
C ASP A 122 -31.08 22.65 11.00
N THR A 123 -30.81 23.62 11.89
CA THR A 123 -31.87 24.42 12.53
C THR A 123 -32.50 25.48 11.62
N LYS A 124 -32.04 25.62 10.37
CA LYS A 124 -32.56 26.60 9.41
C LYS A 124 -33.22 25.86 8.25
N GLU A 125 -34.46 26.21 7.94
CA GLU A 125 -35.10 25.78 6.70
C GLU A 125 -34.48 26.51 5.51
N ILE A 126 -33.50 25.87 4.86
CA ILE A 126 -32.87 26.40 3.66
C ILE A 126 -33.62 25.85 2.45
N ALA A 127 -34.45 26.68 1.83
CA ALA A 127 -35.11 26.32 0.58
C ALA A 127 -34.07 26.08 -0.53
N GLN A 128 -34.27 25.04 -1.34
CA GLN A 128 -33.31 24.61 -2.37
C GLN A 128 -32.89 25.73 -3.33
N HIS A 129 -33.80 26.66 -3.67
CA HIS A 129 -33.53 27.79 -4.55
C HIS A 129 -32.62 28.89 -3.94
N ARG A 130 -32.21 28.75 -2.68
CA ARG A 130 -31.31 29.68 -1.97
C ARG A 130 -29.91 29.11 -1.77
N VAL A 131 -29.64 27.90 -2.25
CA VAL A 131 -28.32 27.27 -2.19
C VAL A 131 -27.59 27.52 -3.50
N TYR A 132 -26.53 28.32 -3.43
CA TYR A 132 -25.67 28.62 -4.57
C TYR A 132 -24.33 27.90 -4.37
N TYR A 133 -23.94 27.07 -5.34
CA TYR A 133 -22.58 26.55 -5.40
C TYR A 133 -21.67 27.60 -6.02
N THR A 134 -20.73 28.11 -5.25
CA THR A 134 -19.64 28.95 -5.77
C THR A 134 -18.35 28.16 -5.65
N ASP A 135 -17.93 27.44 -6.70
CA ASP A 135 -16.59 26.89 -6.76
C ASP A 135 -15.65 28.02 -7.19
N LYS A 136 -14.84 28.54 -6.27
CA LYS A 136 -13.65 29.29 -6.68
C LYS A 136 -12.64 28.29 -7.22
N SER A 137 -12.90 27.81 -8.44
CA SER A 137 -11.88 27.22 -9.29
C SER A 137 -10.87 28.32 -9.60
N GLY A 138 -9.84 28.43 -8.74
CA GLY A 138 -8.74 29.36 -8.92
C GLY A 138 -8.06 29.02 -10.24
N VAL A 139 -8.30 29.82 -11.27
CA VAL A 139 -7.56 29.77 -12.52
C VAL A 139 -6.11 30.10 -12.16
N LEU A 140 -5.27 29.08 -12.02
CA LEU A 140 -3.83 29.26 -11.94
C LEU A 140 -3.37 29.68 -13.34
N LEU A 141 -3.05 30.96 -13.51
CA LEU A 141 -2.26 31.41 -14.66
C LEU A 141 -0.89 30.75 -14.55
N LYS A 142 -0.68 29.69 -15.34
CA LYS A 142 0.62 29.06 -15.51
C LYS A 142 1.54 30.10 -16.14
N GLN A 143 2.34 30.81 -15.34
CA GLN A 143 3.43 31.62 -15.86
C GLN A 143 4.39 30.66 -16.57
N ASN A 144 4.37 30.69 -17.90
CA ASN A 144 5.34 29.97 -18.72
C ASN A 144 6.72 30.55 -18.41
N PHE A 145 7.48 29.88 -17.54
CA PHE A 145 8.91 30.11 -17.49
C PHE A 145 9.49 29.69 -18.84
N LYS A 146 9.83 30.67 -19.68
CA LYS A 146 10.66 30.42 -20.86
C LYS A 146 11.99 29.86 -20.36
N SER A 147 12.19 28.56 -20.54
CA SER A 147 13.51 27.95 -20.47
C SER A 147 14.34 28.47 -21.63
N ASN A 148 15.28 29.38 -21.34
CA ASN A 148 16.33 29.72 -22.29
C ASN A 148 17.26 28.49 -22.40
N CYS A 149 17.05 27.66 -23.42
CA CYS A 149 18.10 26.78 -23.90
C CYS A 149 19.14 27.65 -24.60
N LEU A 150 20.26 27.91 -23.93
CA LEU A 150 21.46 28.38 -24.58
C LEU A 150 21.96 27.25 -25.49
N LYS A 151 21.81 27.45 -26.81
CA LYS A 151 22.66 26.80 -27.79
C LYS A 151 23.92 27.64 -27.92
N GLY A 152 25.06 27.03 -27.65
CA GLY A 152 26.41 27.56 -27.80
C GLY A 152 27.38 26.46 -27.44
#